data_AF-A0A6B3ID74-F1
#
_entry.id   AF-A0A6B3ID74-F1
#
_cell.length_a   1.000
_cell.length_b   1.000
_cell.length_c   1.000
_cell.angle_alpha   90.00
_cell.angle_beta   90.00
_cell.angle_gamma   90.00
#
_symmetry.space_group_name_H-M   'P 1'
#
loop_
_entity.id
_entity.type
_entity.pdbx_description
1 polymer ?
#
loop_
_entity_poly.entity_id
_entity_poly.type
_entity_poly.pdbx_seq_one_letter_code
_entity_poly.pdbx_strand_id
1 'polypeptide(L)'
;TPEPGAEPGSGRGADTPVRWEIAEDREFTAIAASGTTYASAASDHTVKADVRGLRPATSYYFRFTASGESGEGGGTTGVRSPVGRTRTAPATGANVAGVRFGVVSCANWEAGW
;
A
#
# COMPACT_ATOMS: atom_id res chain seq x y z
N THR A 1 5.99 -5.15 -12.29
CA THR A 1 4.91 -4.91 -13.27
C THR A 1 4.43 -6.26 -13.75
N PRO A 2 3.14 -6.41 -14.16
CA PRO A 2 2.54 -7.72 -14.40
C PRO A 2 3.24 -8.53 -15.49
N GLU A 3 3.76 -7.85 -16.51
CA GLU A 3 4.44 -8.47 -17.65
C GLU A 3 5.56 -7.55 -18.17
N PRO A 4 6.53 -8.08 -18.92
CA PRO A 4 7.49 -7.26 -19.66
C PRO A 4 6.76 -6.27 -20.59
N GLY A 5 7.17 -5.00 -20.58
CA GLY A 5 6.55 -3.95 -21.40
C GLY A 5 5.32 -3.26 -20.78
N ALA A 6 4.82 -3.73 -19.63
CA ALA A 6 3.88 -2.98 -18.79
C ALA A 6 4.61 -1.91 -17.97
N GLU A 7 5.21 -0.94 -18.66
CA GLU A 7 5.93 0.19 -18.08
C GLU A 7 4.99 1.35 -17.72
N PRO A 8 5.37 2.27 -16.81
CA PRO A 8 4.57 3.45 -16.52
C PRO A 8 4.23 4.24 -17.79
N GLY A 9 2.96 4.60 -17.98
CA GLY A 9 2.47 5.32 -19.14
C GLY A 9 2.31 4.49 -20.42
N SER A 10 2.65 3.20 -20.41
CA SER A 10 2.54 2.32 -21.59
C SER A 10 1.10 1.93 -21.94
N GLY A 11 0.18 1.99 -20.97
CA GLY A 11 -1.19 1.50 -21.12
C GLY A 11 -1.29 -0.02 -21.34
N ARG A 12 -0.25 -0.79 -20.98
CA ARG A 12 -0.16 -2.25 -21.16
C ARG A 12 -0.17 -2.99 -19.81
N GLY A 13 -0.37 -4.31 -19.87
CA GLY A 13 -0.42 -5.19 -18.69
C GLY A 13 -1.84 -5.56 -18.27
N ALA A 14 -2.03 -6.85 -17.97
CA ALA A 14 -3.28 -7.36 -17.42
C ALA A 14 -3.58 -6.81 -16.02
N ASP A 15 -4.87 -6.74 -15.70
CA ASP A 15 -5.34 -6.38 -14.35
C ASP A 15 -4.81 -7.39 -13.33
N THR A 16 -4.07 -6.88 -12.35
CA THR A 16 -3.40 -7.70 -11.34
C THR A 16 -4.13 -7.59 -10.00
N PRO A 17 -4.65 -8.69 -9.44
CA PRO A 17 -5.22 -8.67 -8.10
C PRO A 17 -4.13 -8.42 -7.05
N VAL A 18 -4.38 -7.45 -6.19
CA VAL A 18 -3.53 -7.07 -5.06
C VAL A 18 -4.33 -7.19 -3.77
N ARG A 19 -3.98 -8.19 -2.95
CA ARG A 19 -4.50 -8.32 -1.59
C ARG A 19 -3.79 -7.32 -0.69
N TRP A 20 -4.53 -6.62 0.16
CA TRP A 20 -3.99 -5.73 1.17
C TRP A 20 -4.46 -6.14 2.56
N GLU A 21 -3.63 -5.90 3.55
CA GLU A 21 -3.89 -6.20 4.96
C GLU A 21 -3.43 -5.03 5.83
N ILE A 22 -4.23 -4.72 6.85
CA ILE A 22 -3.92 -3.83 7.97
C ILE A 22 -3.95 -4.66 9.25
N ALA A 23 -2.90 -4.60 10.07
CA ALA A 23 -2.76 -5.36 11.31
C ALA A 23 -2.32 -4.49 12.49
N GLU A 24 -2.62 -4.94 13.71
CA GLU A 24 -2.22 -4.26 14.95
C GLU A 24 -0.74 -4.53 15.31
N ASP A 25 -0.18 -5.63 14.81
CA ASP A 25 1.20 -6.08 14.99
C ASP A 25 1.96 -6.22 13.66
N ARG A 26 3.29 -6.19 13.73
CA ARG A 26 4.16 -6.20 12.54
C ARG A 26 4.19 -7.56 11.85
N GLU A 27 3.90 -8.61 12.61
CA GLU A 27 3.90 -10.01 12.20
C GLU A 27 2.59 -10.38 11.49
N PHE A 28 1.56 -9.52 11.56
CA PHE A 28 0.22 -9.69 11.00
C PHE A 28 -0.52 -10.89 11.62
N THR A 29 -0.40 -11.05 12.94
CA THR A 29 -1.14 -12.04 13.72
C THR A 29 -2.54 -11.55 14.13
N ALA A 30 -2.73 -10.23 14.23
CA ALA A 30 -4.00 -9.57 14.53
C ALA A 30 -4.42 -8.64 13.37
N ILE A 31 -5.07 -9.22 12.35
CA ILE A 31 -5.60 -8.47 11.21
C ILE A 31 -6.81 -7.62 11.64
N ALA A 32 -6.71 -6.31 11.47
CA ALA A 32 -7.79 -5.36 11.74
C ALA A 32 -8.70 -5.16 10.52
N ALA A 33 -8.14 -5.22 9.31
CA ALA A 33 -8.88 -5.14 8.05
C ALA A 33 -8.08 -5.79 6.92
N SER A 34 -8.78 -6.32 5.92
CA SER A 34 -8.14 -6.80 4.68
C SER A 34 -9.12 -6.71 3.51
N GLY A 35 -8.57 -6.78 2.30
CA GLY A 35 -9.37 -6.82 1.08
C GLY A 35 -8.50 -7.04 -0.15
N THR A 36 -9.13 -6.98 -1.31
CA THR A 36 -8.47 -7.09 -2.61
C THR A 36 -8.88 -5.91 -3.47
N THR A 37 -7.92 -5.36 -4.19
CA THR A 37 -8.13 -4.37 -5.26
C THR A 37 -7.37 -4.82 -6.50
N TYR A 38 -7.60 -4.18 -7.63
CA TYR A 38 -6.84 -4.45 -8.86
C TYR A 38 -5.90 -3.29 -9.15
N ALA A 39 -4.67 -3.63 -9.54
CA ALA A 39 -3.76 -2.74 -10.24
C ALA A 39 -4.00 -2.92 -11.74
N SER A 40 -4.31 -1.85 -12.48
CA SER A 40 -4.63 -1.93 -13.91
C SER A 40 -3.75 -0.98 -14.72
N ALA A 41 -3.67 -1.23 -16.02
CA ALA A 41 -2.95 -0.35 -16.94
C ALA A 41 -3.48 1.11 -16.91
N ALA A 42 -4.78 1.30 -16.67
CA ALA A 42 -5.41 2.62 -16.58
C ALA A 42 -4.95 3.44 -15.36
N SER A 43 -4.41 2.79 -14.33
CA SER A 43 -3.84 3.44 -13.14
C SER A 43 -2.31 3.34 -13.10
N ASP A 44 -1.64 3.04 -14.21
CA ASP A 44 -0.20 2.72 -14.26
C ASP A 44 0.19 1.63 -13.25
N HIS A 45 -0.70 0.65 -13.06
CA HIS A 45 -0.57 -0.42 -12.07
C HIS A 45 -0.38 0.08 -10.63
N THR A 46 -0.87 1.28 -10.33
CA THR A 46 -0.93 1.80 -8.96
C THR A 46 -2.19 1.29 -8.25
N VAL A 47 -2.07 1.16 -6.92
CA VAL A 47 -3.15 0.70 -6.05
C VAL A 47 -3.36 1.67 -4.89
N LYS A 48 -4.64 1.92 -4.57
CA LYS A 48 -5.07 2.73 -3.44
C LYS A 48 -6.17 1.98 -2.70
N ALA A 49 -5.98 1.75 -1.40
CA ALA A 49 -7.00 1.21 -0.51
C ALA A 49 -7.45 2.30 0.47
N ASP A 50 -8.74 2.64 0.45
CA ASP A 50 -9.36 3.53 1.44
C ASP A 50 -9.98 2.68 2.57
N VAL A 51 -9.21 2.50 3.66
CA VAL A 51 -9.61 1.63 4.77
C VAL A 51 -10.32 2.45 5.84
N ARG A 52 -11.56 2.04 6.18
CA ARG A 52 -12.42 2.69 7.18
C ARG A 52 -12.60 1.78 8.41
N GLY A 53 -13.19 2.34 9.48
CA GLY A 53 -13.54 1.58 10.69
C GLY A 53 -12.38 1.26 11.65
N LEU A 54 -11.18 1.79 11.39
CA LEU A 54 -10.03 1.61 12.28
C LEU A 54 -10.18 2.42 13.57
N ARG A 55 -9.59 1.92 14.66
CA ARG A 55 -9.61 2.64 15.95
C ARG A 55 -8.82 3.94 15.84
N PRO A 56 -9.28 5.05 16.45
CA PRO A 56 -8.55 6.31 16.46
C PRO A 56 -7.23 6.20 17.23
N ALA A 57 -6.31 7.12 16.97
CA ALA A 57 -5.01 7.24 17.64
C ALA A 57 -4.21 5.92 17.73
N THR A 58 -4.39 4.98 16.81
CA THR A 58 -3.84 3.61 16.88
C THR A 58 -2.78 3.41 15.79
N SER A 59 -1.64 2.82 16.16
CA SER A 59 -0.62 2.41 15.19
C SER A 59 -1.05 1.12 14.53
N TYR A 60 -0.88 1.04 13.21
CA TYR A 60 -1.13 -0.15 12.43
C TYR A 60 0.04 -0.44 11.50
N TYR A 61 0.16 -1.70 11.10
CA TYR A 61 1.07 -2.16 10.05
C TYR A 61 0.27 -2.53 8.82
N PHE A 62 0.87 -2.35 7.65
CA PHE A 62 0.20 -2.68 6.39
C PHE A 62 1.15 -3.35 5.39
N ARG A 63 0.58 -4.17 4.53
CA ARG A 63 1.28 -4.85 3.44
C ARG A 63 0.36 -5.10 2.26
N PHE A 64 0.97 -5.29 1.09
CA PHE A 64 0.31 -5.68 -0.14
C PHE A 64 0.91 -6.99 -0.65
N THR A 65 0.09 -7.84 -1.24
CA THR A 65 0.52 -9.06 -1.94
C THR A 65 -0.11 -9.05 -3.32
N ALA A 66 0.71 -8.91 -4.35
CA ALA A 66 0.28 -9.02 -5.74
C ALA A 66 0.36 -10.49 -6.15
N SER A 67 -0.74 -11.03 -6.68
CA SER A 67 -0.78 -12.36 -7.29
C SER A 67 -0.91 -12.18 -8.80
N GLY A 68 0.11 -12.58 -9.55
CA GLY A 68 0.10 -12.57 -11.01
C GLY A 68 0.78 -13.82 -11.54
N GLU A 69 0.50 -14.15 -12.80
CA GLU A 69 1.34 -15.06 -13.57
C GLU A 69 2.63 -14.31 -13.88
N SER A 70 3.73 -14.63 -13.20
CA SER A 70 5.03 -14.16 -13.66
C SER A 70 5.29 -14.79 -15.03
N GLY A 71 5.62 -13.96 -16.03
CA GLY A 71 5.94 -14.39 -17.40
C GLY A 71 6.94 -15.55 -17.49
N GLU A 72 6.92 -16.22 -18.65
CA GLU A 72 7.73 -17.39 -19.07
C GLU A 72 8.41 -18.17 -17.93
N GLY A 73 7.61 -19.02 -17.27
CA GLY A 73 8.08 -19.86 -16.17
C GLY A 73 7.01 -20.45 -15.25
N GLY A 74 5.72 -20.09 -15.43
CA GLY A 74 4.59 -20.89 -14.94
C GLY A 74 4.53 -21.14 -13.42
N GLY A 75 4.82 -20.12 -12.60
CA GLY A 75 4.66 -20.20 -11.15
C GLY A 75 3.84 -19.03 -10.59
N THR A 76 2.71 -19.31 -9.94
CA THR A 76 1.91 -18.33 -9.21
C THR A 76 2.51 -18.06 -7.83
N THR A 77 3.66 -17.38 -7.78
CA THR A 77 4.23 -16.94 -6.49
C THR A 77 3.83 -15.49 -6.25
N GLY A 78 2.91 -15.28 -5.32
CA GLY A 78 2.50 -13.93 -4.93
C GLY A 78 3.68 -13.12 -4.37
N VAL A 79 3.95 -11.94 -4.95
CA VAL A 79 5.00 -11.04 -4.50
C VAL A 79 4.45 -10.13 -3.41
N ARG A 80 5.15 -10.06 -2.28
CA ARG A 80 4.70 -9.30 -1.11
C ARG A 80 5.57 -8.05 -0.91
N SER A 81 4.93 -6.93 -0.59
CA SER A 81 5.62 -5.66 -0.30
C SER A 81 6.39 -5.72 1.02
N PRO A 82 7.34 -4.79 1.23
CA PRO A 82 7.80 -4.44 2.57
C PRO A 82 6.62 -4.08 3.49
N VAL A 83 6.81 -4.24 4.79
CA VAL A 83 5.81 -3.86 5.80
C VAL A 83 5.90 -2.36 6.08
N GLY A 84 4.84 -1.64 5.76
CA GLY A 84 4.65 -0.24 6.13
C GLY A 84 4.04 -0.08 7.51
N ARG A 85 4.13 1.13 8.06
CA ARG A 85 3.48 1.51 9.32
C ARG A 85 2.72 2.81 9.14
N THR A 86 1.56 2.91 9.77
CA THR A 86 0.75 4.13 9.81
C THR A 86 0.17 4.34 11.21
N ARG A 87 -0.40 5.52 11.45
CA ARG A 87 -1.16 5.82 12.67
C ARG A 87 -2.42 6.58 12.29
N THR A 88 -3.57 6.12 12.77
CA THR A 88 -4.83 6.86 12.61
C THR A 88 -4.81 8.14 13.45
N ALA A 89 -5.48 9.17 12.96
CA ALA A 89 -5.66 10.41 13.72
C ALA A 89 -6.44 10.15 15.02
N PRO A 90 -6.27 11.01 16.05
CA PRO A 90 -7.16 11.01 17.22
C PRO A 90 -8.63 11.17 16.82
N ALA A 91 -9.53 10.73 17.69
CA ALA A 91 -10.96 10.94 17.49
C ALA A 91 -11.27 12.44 17.44
N THR A 92 -12.29 12.81 16.68
CA THR A 92 -12.82 14.18 16.65
C THR A 92 -13.15 14.65 18.07
N GLY A 93 -12.62 15.82 18.46
CA GLY A 93 -12.84 16.39 19.79
C GLY A 93 -12.00 15.78 20.92
N ALA A 94 -11.10 14.82 20.65
CA ALA A 94 -10.22 14.27 21.67
C ALA A 94 -9.29 15.33 22.25
N ASN A 95 -9.20 15.40 23.58
CA ASN A 95 -8.21 16.22 24.27
C ASN A 95 -6.84 15.54 24.19
N VAL A 96 -5.99 16.01 23.28
CA VAL A 96 -4.64 15.47 23.07
C VAL A 96 -3.59 16.43 23.60
N ALA A 97 -2.57 15.90 24.29
CA ALA A 97 -1.49 16.70 24.84
C ALA A 97 -0.64 17.42 23.77
N GLY A 98 -0.64 16.92 22.53
CA GLY A 98 0.02 17.55 21.40
C GLY A 98 0.10 16.66 20.16
N VAL A 99 0.38 17.28 19.02
CA VAL A 99 0.61 16.63 17.72
C VAL A 99 1.97 17.06 17.18
N ARG A 100 2.66 16.16 16.49
CA ARG A 100 3.96 16.43 15.86
C ARG A 100 3.91 16.00 14.40
N PHE A 101 4.32 16.90 13.51
CA PHE A 101 4.35 16.69 12.07
C PHE A 101 5.71 17.13 11.52
N GLY A 102 6.21 16.39 10.54
CA GLY A 102 7.28 16.86 9.66
C GLY A 102 6.66 17.55 8.45
N VAL A 103 7.08 18.77 8.15
CA VAL A 103 6.70 19.48 6.92
C VAL A 103 7.93 19.61 6.06
N VAL A 104 7.87 19.02 4.87
CA VAL A 104 8.95 19.03 3.88
C VAL A 104 8.37 19.35 2.52
N SER A 105 9.11 20.14 1.75
CA SER A 105 8.74 20.57 0.39
C SER A 105 10.01 20.69 -0.47
N CYS A 106 9.85 20.97 -1.76
CA CYS A 106 10.98 21.12 -2.70
C CYS A 106 11.89 19.88 -2.79
N ALA A 107 11.32 18.67 -2.68
CA ALA A 107 12.04 17.40 -2.80
C ALA A 107 12.41 17.08 -4.28
N ASN A 108 13.09 18.00 -4.95
CA ASN A 108 13.62 17.78 -6.30
C ASN A 108 14.87 16.91 -6.22
N TRP A 109 14.79 15.71 -6.80
CA TRP A 109 15.88 14.74 -6.83
C TRP A 109 17.17 15.29 -7.45
N GLU A 110 17.06 16.09 -8.52
CA GLU A 110 18.24 16.64 -9.21
C GLU A 110 18.98 17.71 -8.39
N ALA A 111 18.31 18.29 -7.37
CA ALA A 111 18.86 19.34 -6.52
C ALA A 111 19.58 18.80 -5.26
N GLY A 112 19.64 17.47 -5.06
CA GLY A 112 20.45 16.84 -4.01
C GLY A 112 20.10 15.36 -3.75
N TRP A 113 21.13 14.51 -3.65
CA TRP A 113 21.09 13.09 -3.27
C TRP A 113 22.27 12.71 -2.37
#